data_AF-A0A379FJ22-F1
#
_entry.id   AF-A0A379FJ22-F1
#
_cell.length_a   1.000
_cell.length_b   1.000
_cell.length_c   1.000
_cell.angle_alpha   90.00
_cell.angle_beta   90.00
_cell.angle_gamma   90.00
#
_symmetry.space_group_name_H-M   'P 1'
#
loop_
_entity.id
_entity.type
_entity.pdbx_description
1 polymer ?
#
loop_
_entity_poly.entity_id
_entity_poly.type
_entity_poly.pdbx_seq_one_letter_code
_entity_poly.pdbx_strand_id
1 'polypeptide(L)'
;MGYLPGTLWLLAGVVLAGAVQDFMVLFISTRRNGNSLGEMIKKEMGPVPGTIALFGCFLIMIIILAVLALIVVKALAESPWGVFTVCSTVPIALFMGIYMRYIRQVVWVKFLLLVLFY
;
A
#
# COMPACT_ATOMS: atom_id res chain seq x y z
N MET A 1 -19.34 -8.37 -26.13
CA MET A 1 -20.19 -7.76 -25.07
C MET A 1 -20.40 -8.76 -23.94
N GLY A 2 -19.35 -9.07 -23.18
CA GLY A 2 -19.37 -10.06 -22.08
C GLY A 2 -18.64 -9.58 -20.82
N TYR A 3 -18.36 -8.28 -20.73
CA TYR A 3 -17.62 -7.65 -19.64
C TYR A 3 -18.54 -7.27 -18.47
N LEU A 4 -19.85 -7.11 -18.73
CA LEU A 4 -20.87 -6.76 -17.75
C LEU A 4 -20.81 -7.59 -16.45
N PRO A 5 -20.79 -8.94 -16.46
CA PRO A 5 -20.76 -9.71 -15.22
C PRO A 5 -19.45 -9.54 -14.44
N GLY A 6 -18.30 -9.43 -15.15
CA GLY A 6 -17.00 -9.20 -14.51
C GLY A 6 -16.87 -7.81 -13.90
N THR A 7 -17.36 -6.78 -14.60
CA THR A 7 -17.33 -5.39 -14.12
C THR A 7 -18.28 -5.19 -12.94
N LEU A 8 -19.48 -5.78 -12.98
CA LEU A 8 -20.42 -5.78 -11.85
C LEU A 8 -19.84 -6.46 -10.62
N TRP A 9 -19.16 -7.61 -10.79
CA TRP A 9 -18.52 -8.30 -9.67
C TRP A 9 -17.32 -7.53 -9.11
N LEU A 10 -16.49 -6.90 -9.94
CA LEU A 10 -15.40 -6.05 -9.47
C LEU A 10 -15.91 -4.87 -8.64
N LEU A 11 -16.94 -4.18 -9.12
CA LEU A 11 -17.56 -3.06 -8.40
C LEU A 11 -18.20 -3.52 -7.10
N ALA A 12 -19.06 -4.54 -7.15
CA ALA A 12 -19.75 -5.04 -5.96
C ALA A 12 -18.77 -5.67 -4.96
N GLY A 13 -17.81 -6.46 -5.43
CA GLY A 13 -16.83 -7.16 -4.60
C GLY A 13 -15.86 -6.22 -3.88
N VAL A 14 -15.34 -5.20 -4.56
CA VAL A 14 -14.44 -4.23 -3.93
C VAL A 14 -15.18 -3.40 -2.87
N VAL A 15 -16.43 -3.02 -3.13
CA VAL A 15 -17.24 -2.26 -2.15
C VAL A 15 -17.62 -3.12 -0.96
N LEU A 16 -18.15 -4.34 -1.19
CA LEU A 16 -18.63 -5.19 -0.10
C LEU A 16 -17.51 -5.86 0.69
N ALA A 17 -16.42 -6.30 0.05
CA ALA A 17 -15.32 -6.95 0.75
C ALA A 17 -14.28 -5.93 1.22
N GLY A 18 -13.84 -5.03 0.34
CA GLY A 18 -12.76 -4.08 0.64
C GLY A 18 -13.21 -2.95 1.56
N ALA A 19 -14.25 -2.21 1.19
CA ALA A 19 -14.67 -1.04 1.98
C ALA A 19 -15.24 -1.43 3.35
N VAL A 20 -15.97 -2.55 3.45
CA VAL A 20 -16.47 -3.07 4.73
C VAL A 20 -15.32 -3.55 5.62
N GLN A 21 -14.33 -4.25 5.06
CA GLN A 21 -13.15 -4.66 5.82
C GLN A 21 -12.41 -3.43 6.36
N ASP A 22 -12.11 -2.44 5.51
CA ASP A 22 -11.35 -1.26 5.91
C ASP A 22 -12.09 -0.44 6.98
N PHE A 23 -13.40 -0.27 6.82
CA PHE A 23 -14.24 0.40 7.83
C PHE A 23 -14.32 -0.40 9.14
N MET A 24 -14.41 -1.73 9.07
CA MET A 24 -14.41 -2.60 10.25
C MET A 24 -13.08 -2.48 11.00
N VAL A 25 -11.94 -2.51 10.31
CA VAL A 25 -10.62 -2.33 10.91
C VAL A 25 -10.50 -0.97 11.60
N LEU A 26 -10.94 0.10 10.94
CA LEU A 26 -10.93 1.46 11.51
C LEU A 26 -11.83 1.58 12.74
N PHE A 27 -13.05 1.04 12.69
CA PHE A 27 -14.00 1.07 13.80
C PHE A 27 -13.49 0.29 15.02
N ILE A 28 -12.86 -0.86 14.79
CA ILE A 28 -12.25 -1.70 15.81
C ILE A 28 -11.03 -0.99 16.43
N SER A 29 -10.17 -0.38 15.62
CA SER A 29 -8.98 0.38 16.06
C SER A 29 -9.34 1.60 16.93
N THR A 30 -10.33 2.39 16.51
CA THR A 30 -10.78 3.60 17.24
C THR A 30 -11.39 3.27 18.60
N ARG A 31 -12.07 2.13 18.75
CA ARG A 31 -12.65 1.68 20.03
C ARG A 31 -11.61 1.22 21.06
N ARG A 32 -10.36 0.93 20.66
CA ARG A 32 -9.30 0.46 21.59
C ARG A 32 -8.01 1.25 21.49
N ASN A 33 -8.13 2.57 21.60
CA ASN A 33 -7.00 3.50 21.69
C ASN A 33 -6.01 3.41 20.51
N GLY A 34 -6.48 3.07 19.30
CA GLY A 34 -5.66 3.06 18.08
C GLY A 34 -4.65 1.93 17.98
N ASN A 35 -4.82 0.85 18.75
CA ASN A 35 -3.91 -0.30 18.67
C ASN A 35 -4.07 -1.05 17.34
N SER A 36 -2.95 -1.46 16.74
CA SER A 36 -2.94 -2.33 15.56
C SER A 36 -3.69 -3.64 15.84
N LEU A 37 -4.45 -4.16 14.87
CA LEU A 37 -5.24 -5.39 14.98
C LEU A 37 -4.43 -6.57 15.52
N GLY A 38 -3.16 -6.71 15.11
CA GLY A 38 -2.29 -7.78 15.62
C GLY A 38 -1.97 -7.66 17.11
N GLU A 39 -1.76 -6.45 17.61
CA GLU A 39 -1.59 -6.16 19.04
C GLU A 39 -2.91 -6.33 19.81
N MET A 40 -4.03 -6.10 19.14
CA MET A 40 -5.38 -6.30 19.67
C MET A 40 -5.70 -7.78 19.89
N ILE A 41 -5.41 -8.63 18.91
CA ILE A 41 -5.59 -10.08 18.98
C ILE A 41 -4.68 -10.67 20.08
N LYS A 42 -3.46 -10.15 20.21
CA LYS A 42 -2.51 -10.57 21.25
C LYS A 42 -2.99 -10.28 22.68
N LYS A 43 -3.73 -9.19 22.87
CA LYS A 43 -4.31 -8.80 24.17
C LYS A 43 -5.55 -9.59 24.56
N GLU A 44 -6.36 -10.04 23.59
CA GLU A 44 -7.64 -10.74 23.84
C GLU A 44 -7.53 -12.27 23.83
N MET A 45 -6.79 -12.85 22.86
CA MET A 45 -6.69 -14.31 22.72
C MET A 45 -5.39 -14.87 23.32
N GLY A 46 -4.51 -14.02 23.84
CA GLY A 46 -3.22 -14.39 24.41
C GLY A 46 -2.03 -14.30 23.44
N PRO A 47 -0.80 -14.53 23.92
CA PRO A 47 0.43 -14.26 23.17
C PRO A 47 0.62 -15.17 21.95
N VAL A 48 0.14 -16.42 22.02
CA VAL A 48 0.30 -17.42 20.96
C VAL A 48 -0.54 -17.07 19.72
N PRO A 49 -1.87 -16.91 19.80
CA PRO A 49 -2.69 -16.57 18.63
C PRO A 49 -2.39 -15.18 18.06
N GLY A 50 -2.03 -14.19 18.90
CA GLY A 50 -1.63 -12.87 18.41
C GLY A 50 -0.37 -12.89 17.53
N THR A 51 0.61 -13.71 17.91
CA THR A 51 1.86 -13.84 17.13
C THR A 51 1.62 -14.58 15.82
N ILE A 52 0.77 -15.61 15.82
CA ILE A 52 0.38 -16.34 14.60
C ILE A 52 -0.38 -15.42 13.63
N ALA A 53 -1.30 -14.58 14.14
CA ALA A 53 -2.05 -13.63 13.32
C ALA A 53 -1.13 -12.57 12.66
N LEU A 54 -0.17 -12.03 13.41
CA LEU A 54 0.83 -11.10 12.87
C LEU A 54 1.69 -11.75 11.78
N PHE A 55 2.13 -12.98 12.01
CA PHE A 55 2.92 -13.73 11.02
C PHE A 55 2.11 -14.06 9.76
N GLY A 56 0.84 -14.46 9.91
CA GLY A 56 -0.06 -14.71 8.79
C GLY A 56 -0.33 -13.46 7.95
N CYS A 57 -0.58 -12.32 8.61
CA CYS A 57 -0.75 -11.03 7.92
C CYS A 57 0.52 -10.63 7.13
N PHE A 58 1.69 -10.82 7.72
CA PHE A 58 2.97 -10.56 7.07
C PHE A 58 3.18 -11.45 5.83
N LEU A 59 2.87 -12.76 5.93
CA LEU A 59 2.96 -13.67 4.80
C LEU A 59 2.02 -13.28 3.65
N ILE A 60 0.76 -12.95 3.95
CA ILE A 60 -0.19 -12.53 2.92
C ILE A 60 0.28 -11.25 2.23
N MET A 61 0.84 -10.28 2.99
CA MET A 61 1.41 -9.05 2.46
C MET A 61 2.52 -9.32 1.44
N ILE A 62 3.42 -10.27 1.72
CA ILE A 62 4.50 -10.65 0.78
C ILE A 62 3.93 -11.27 -0.49
N ILE A 63 2.94 -12.17 -0.37
CA ILE A 63 2.33 -12.84 -1.53
C ILE A 63 1.69 -11.82 -2.48
N ILE A 64 0.88 -10.89 -1.96
CA ILE A 64 0.22 -9.89 -2.80
C ILE A 64 1.24 -8.93 -3.45
N LEU A 65 2.29 -8.52 -2.72
CA LEU A 65 3.36 -7.68 -3.28
C LEU A 65 4.11 -8.41 -4.41
N ALA A 66 4.40 -9.71 -4.25
CA ALA A 66 5.06 -10.50 -5.27
C ALA A 66 4.22 -10.60 -6.55
N VAL A 67 2.92 -10.88 -6.44
CA VAL A 67 2.02 -10.98 -7.60
C VAL A 67 1.88 -9.64 -8.31
N LEU A 68 1.68 -8.55 -7.56
CA LEU A 68 1.57 -7.20 -8.13
C LEU A 68 2.87 -6.79 -8.85
N ALA A 69 4.03 -7.08 -8.26
CA ALA A 69 5.32 -6.81 -8.89
C ALA A 69 5.48 -7.59 -10.20
N LEU A 70 5.11 -8.87 -10.24
CA LEU A 70 5.17 -9.67 -11.47
C LEU A 70 4.27 -9.11 -12.58
N ILE A 71 3.06 -8.64 -12.24
CA ILE A 71 2.15 -8.03 -13.22
C ILE A 71 2.75 -6.74 -13.79
N VAL A 72 3.31 -5.87 -12.94
CA VAL A 72 3.97 -4.63 -13.36
C VAL A 72 5.18 -4.92 -14.24
N VAL A 73 6.05 -5.86 -13.86
CA VAL A 73 7.22 -6.24 -14.65
C VAL A 73 6.81 -6.75 -16.04
N LYS A 74 5.77 -7.57 -16.13
CA LYS A 74 5.25 -8.05 -17.41
C LYS A 74 4.65 -6.92 -18.26
N ALA A 75 3.94 -5.97 -17.65
CA ALA A 75 3.38 -4.82 -18.35
C ALA A 75 4.47 -3.87 -18.87
N LEU A 76 5.57 -3.72 -18.13
CA LEU A 76 6.70 -2.89 -18.50
C LEU A 76 7.60 -3.55 -19.55
N ALA A 77 7.64 -4.88 -19.63
CA ALA A 77 8.39 -5.59 -20.69
C ALA A 77 7.87 -5.26 -22.11
N GLU A 78 6.57 -4.97 -22.24
CA GLU A 78 5.94 -4.56 -23.50
C GLU A 78 6.11 -3.05 -23.80
N SER A 79 6.53 -2.22 -22.81
CA SER A 79 6.66 -0.78 -22.96
C SER A 79 8.01 -0.25 -22.40
N PRO A 80 9.02 -0.06 -23.27
CA PRO A 80 10.35 0.41 -22.89
C PRO A 80 10.34 1.77 -22.16
N TRP A 81 9.38 2.63 -22.50
CA TRP A 81 9.23 3.95 -21.90
C TRP A 81 8.84 3.88 -20.42
N GLY A 82 8.01 2.90 -20.04
CA GLY A 82 7.60 2.71 -18.64
C GLY A 82 8.75 2.29 -17.75
N VAL A 83 9.60 1.36 -18.20
CA VAL A 83 10.78 0.90 -17.45
C VAL A 83 11.72 2.07 -17.17
N PHE A 84 11.98 2.91 -18.17
CA PHE A 84 12.87 4.06 -18.02
C PHE A 84 12.34 5.07 -16.99
N THR A 85 11.04 5.37 -17.01
CA THR A 85 10.43 6.30 -16.03
C THR A 85 10.49 5.76 -14.61
N VAL A 86 10.16 4.49 -14.38
CA VAL A 86 10.20 3.85 -13.05
C VAL A 86 11.64 3.72 -12.55
N CYS A 87 12.57 3.31 -13.41
CA CYS A 87 13.99 3.26 -13.08
C CYS A 87 14.59 4.64 -12.79
N SER A 88 14.02 5.71 -13.36
CA SER A 88 14.48 7.09 -13.11
C SER A 88 13.91 7.66 -11.81
N THR A 89 12.67 7.31 -11.43
CA THR A 89 12.06 7.82 -10.20
C THR A 89 12.67 7.22 -8.93
N VAL A 90 13.16 5.98 -8.95
CA VAL A 90 13.84 5.34 -7.80
C VAL A 90 15.09 6.13 -7.34
N PRO A 91 16.07 6.44 -8.21
CA PRO A 91 17.22 7.24 -7.83
C PRO A 91 16.84 8.68 -7.44
N ILE A 92 15.87 9.30 -8.11
CA ILE A 92 15.37 10.64 -7.74
C ILE A 92 14.77 10.62 -6.34
N ALA A 93 13.96 9.61 -6.01
CA ALA A 93 13.35 9.44 -4.69
C ALA A 93 14.40 9.15 -3.61
N LEU A 94 15.43 8.35 -3.91
CA LEU A 94 16.56 8.12 -3.00
C LEU A 94 17.36 9.39 -2.75
N PHE A 95 17.69 10.15 -3.80
CA PHE A 95 18.36 11.45 -3.67
C PHE A 95 17.53 12.42 -2.83
N MET A 96 16.23 12.52 -3.10
CA MET A 96 15.31 13.40 -2.40
C MET A 96 15.11 12.99 -0.93
N GLY A 97 14.99 11.68 -0.64
CA GLY A 97 14.87 11.15 0.71
C GLY A 97 16.13 11.37 1.55
N ILE A 98 17.32 11.23 0.95
CA ILE A 98 18.59 11.57 1.60
C ILE A 98 18.70 13.08 1.85
N TYR A 99 18.32 13.90 0.86
CA TYR A 99 18.27 15.37 1.01
C TYR A 99 17.35 15.80 2.16
N MET A 100 16.20 15.14 2.31
CA MET A 100 15.22 15.46 3.37
C MET A 100 15.71 15.06 4.78
N ARG A 101 16.57 14.03 4.89
CA ARG A 101 17.15 13.61 6.19
C ARG A 101 18.30 14.52 6.64
N TYR A 102 19.02 15.17 5.72
CA TYR A 102 20.19 16.00 6.05
C TYR A 102 19.90 17.51 6.01
N ILE A 103 18.92 17.99 5.23
CA ILE A 103 18.60 19.41 5.09
C ILE A 103 17.15 19.69 5.54
N ARG A 104 17.02 20.17 6.78
CA ARG A 104 15.78 20.73 7.33
C ARG A 104 15.49 22.10 6.70
N GLN A 105 15.04 22.16 5.44
CA GLN A 105 14.54 23.38 4.80
C GLN A 105 13.22 23.09 4.09
N VAL A 106 12.12 23.12 4.86
CA VAL A 106 10.79 22.60 4.49
C VAL A 106 10.02 23.50 3.49
N VAL A 107 10.62 24.60 3.02
CA VAL A 107 9.92 25.62 2.21
C VAL A 107 10.22 25.47 0.71
N TRP A 108 11.48 25.27 0.32
CA TRP A 108 11.89 25.25 -1.09
C TRP A 108 11.47 23.97 -1.83
N VAL A 109 11.40 22.84 -1.12
CA VAL A 109 11.05 21.54 -1.72
C VAL A 109 9.56 21.44 -2.05
N LYS A 110 8.68 22.02 -1.22
CA LYS A 110 7.25 22.11 -1.52
C LYS A 110 6.96 23.07 -2.68
N PHE A 111 7.72 24.15 -2.80
CA PHE A 111 7.60 25.11 -3.91
C PHE A 111 8.00 24.48 -5.25
N LEU A 112 9.09 23.69 -5.27
CA LEU A 112 9.57 23.03 -6.48
C LEU A 112 8.64 21.91 -6.96
N LEU A 113 8.02 21.17 -6.04
CA LEU A 113 7.01 20.14 -6.38
C LEU A 113 5.72 20.75 -6.97
N LEU A 114 5.32 21.95 -6.54
CA LEU A 114 4.13 22.64 -7.05
C LEU A 114 4.35 23.17 -8.48
N VAL A 115 5.59 23.54 -8.83
CA VAL A 115 5.96 24.03 -10.18
C VAL A 115 6.22 22.89 -11.18
N LEU A 116 6.60 21.70 -10.71
CA LEU A 116 6.89 20.54 -11.58
C LEU A 116 5.68 19.63 -11.84
N PHE A 117 4.62 19.71 -11.03
CA PHE A 117 3.40 18.88 -11.16
C PHE A 117 2.14 19.69 -11.54
N TYR A 118 2.28 20.95 -11.95
CA TYR A 118 1.23 21.78 -12.57
C TYR A 118 1.64 22.11 -14.01
#